data_AF-A0A9P7C5I3-F1
#
_entry.id   AF-A0A9P7C5I3-F1
#
_cell.length_a   1.000
_cell.length_b   1.000
_cell.length_c   1.000
_cell.angle_alpha   90.00
_cell.angle_beta   90.00
_cell.angle_gamma   90.00
#
_symmetry.space_group_name_H-M   'P 1'
#
loop_
_entity.id
_entity.type
_entity.pdbx_description
1 polymer ?
#
loop_
_entity_poly.entity_id
_entity_poly.type
_entity_poly.pdbx_seq_one_letter_code
_entity_poly.pdbx_strand_id
1 'polypeptide(L)'
;MAAYLKEHGPDEKKRIIRKKWKQEDSERLLKLVEQYGPKWKSFESEFPGRAASCIKSHYETRTGSSQLILTAEEKEILTREIESMRDDDEVDWKMLQKSLLPSIRSITAIKKYYYGLNVKRHYERWTEEEVNQLRILVKKYGTKSWDEVVKEMKGRSSIQCQAKWFYESNIKNKGKRVPLFAVNETLCNVK
;
A
#
# COMPACT_ATOMS: atom_id res chain seq x y z
N MET A 1 -3.20 15.32 -34.31
CA MET A 1 -3.35 16.80 -34.33
C MET A 1 -4.11 17.31 -35.57
N ALA A 2 -3.80 16.86 -36.80
CA ALA A 2 -4.39 17.43 -38.03
C ALA A 2 -5.88 17.11 -38.28
N ALA A 3 -6.41 15.98 -37.80
CA ALA A 3 -7.80 15.59 -38.07
C ALA A 3 -8.84 16.36 -37.22
N TYR A 4 -8.47 16.85 -36.04
CA TYR A 4 -9.40 17.50 -35.10
C TYR A 4 -9.61 19.00 -35.40
N LEU A 5 -8.61 19.65 -35.99
CA LEU A 5 -8.63 21.08 -36.34
C LEU A 5 -9.44 21.40 -37.61
N LYS A 6 -9.78 20.41 -38.43
CA LYS A 6 -10.57 20.61 -39.66
C LYS A 6 -12.07 20.78 -39.41
N GLU A 7 -12.59 20.33 -38.27
CA GLU A 7 -14.04 20.33 -38.00
C GLU A 7 -14.52 21.40 -37.01
N HIS A 8 -13.63 22.02 -36.23
CA HIS A 8 -14.04 22.87 -35.10
C HIS A 8 -13.31 24.22 -35.15
N GLY A 9 -14.09 25.30 -35.32
CA GLY A 9 -13.60 26.68 -35.38
C GLY A 9 -13.01 27.20 -34.06
N PRO A 10 -12.31 28.35 -34.09
CA PRO A 10 -11.55 28.88 -32.95
C PRO A 10 -12.39 29.22 -31.70
N ASP A 11 -13.72 29.35 -31.84
CA ASP A 11 -14.65 29.75 -30.77
C ASP A 11 -15.26 28.58 -29.97
N GLU A 12 -15.08 27.31 -30.37
CA GLU A 12 -15.64 26.15 -29.63
C GLU A 12 -14.98 25.98 -28.24
N LYS A 13 -13.81 26.60 -28.03
CA LYS A 13 -13.05 26.58 -26.77
C LYS A 13 -13.81 27.16 -25.56
N LYS A 14 -14.90 27.91 -25.77
CA LYS A 14 -15.65 28.58 -24.69
C LYS A 14 -16.94 27.88 -24.26
N ARG A 15 -17.38 26.82 -24.94
CA ARG A 15 -18.65 26.17 -24.60
C ARG A 15 -18.41 25.12 -23.51
N ILE A 16 -18.87 25.38 -22.28
CA ILE A 16 -18.85 24.37 -21.21
C ILE A 16 -19.81 23.25 -21.61
N ILE A 17 -19.25 22.13 -22.04
CA ILE A 17 -20.02 21.00 -22.53
C ILE A 17 -20.54 20.21 -21.31
N ARG A 18 -21.84 20.32 -21.01
CA ARG A 18 -22.57 19.44 -20.05
C ARG A 18 -22.81 18.02 -20.62
N LYS A 19 -21.98 17.52 -21.54
CA LYS A 19 -22.12 16.14 -22.06
C LYS A 19 -21.79 15.14 -20.96
N LYS A 20 -22.42 13.97 -20.99
CA LYS A 20 -22.07 12.83 -20.12
C LYS A 20 -20.63 12.40 -20.42
N TRP A 21 -19.85 12.06 -19.39
CA TRP A 21 -18.49 11.54 -19.59
C TRP A 21 -18.54 10.20 -20.31
N LYS A 22 -17.73 10.04 -21.36
CA LYS A 22 -17.54 8.73 -21.99
C LYS A 22 -16.64 7.86 -21.12
N GLN A 23 -16.78 6.55 -21.27
CA GLN A 23 -15.93 5.59 -20.57
C GLN A 23 -14.45 5.79 -20.96
N GLU A 24 -14.18 5.97 -22.26
CA GLU A 24 -12.83 6.26 -22.80
C GLU A 24 -12.21 7.53 -22.20
N ASP A 25 -12.97 8.64 -22.13
CA ASP A 25 -12.51 9.89 -21.53
C ASP A 25 -12.19 9.70 -20.04
N SER A 26 -13.00 8.89 -19.36
CA SER A 26 -12.80 8.59 -17.95
C SER A 26 -11.55 7.74 -17.72
N GLU A 27 -11.30 6.74 -18.58
CA GLU A 27 -10.09 5.91 -18.54
C GLU A 27 -8.84 6.73 -18.87
N ARG A 28 -8.93 7.63 -19.85
CA ARG A 28 -7.85 8.57 -20.19
C ARG A 28 -7.54 9.49 -19.00
N LEU A 29 -8.56 10.00 -18.32
CA LEU A 29 -8.38 10.83 -17.13
C LEU A 29 -7.66 10.06 -16.01
N LEU A 30 -8.05 8.80 -15.77
CA LEU A 30 -7.39 7.95 -14.77
C LEU A 30 -5.89 7.77 -15.09
N LYS A 31 -5.55 7.47 -16.36
CA LYS A 31 -4.16 7.33 -16.81
C LYS A 31 -3.34 8.61 -16.65
N LEU A 32 -3.91 9.76 -17.02
CA LEU A 32 -3.24 11.06 -16.87
C LEU A 32 -2.95 11.40 -15.40
N VAL A 33 -3.90 11.12 -14.50
CA VAL A 33 -3.72 11.34 -13.06
C VAL A 33 -2.70 10.37 -12.48
N GLU A 34 -2.68 9.12 -12.94
CA GLU A 34 -1.69 8.12 -12.54
C GLU A 34 -0.27 8.50 -12.98
N GLN A 35 -0.14 9.07 -14.18
CA GLN A 35 1.17 9.45 -14.73
C GLN A 35 1.68 10.78 -14.15
N TYR A 36 0.83 11.80 -14.08
CA TYR A 36 1.27 13.18 -13.81
C TYR A 36 0.75 13.76 -12.50
N GLY A 37 -0.12 13.04 -11.78
CA GLY A 37 -0.78 13.54 -10.57
C GLY A 37 -1.96 14.49 -10.86
N PRO A 38 -2.46 15.23 -9.84
CA PRO A 38 -3.68 16.01 -9.92
C PRO A 38 -3.45 17.40 -10.55
N LYS A 39 -2.90 17.42 -11.76
CA LYS A 39 -2.64 18.65 -12.50
C LYS A 39 -3.87 19.04 -13.33
N TRP A 40 -5.00 19.29 -12.65
CA TRP A 40 -6.32 19.48 -13.30
C TRP A 40 -6.31 20.54 -14.39
N LYS A 41 -5.60 21.66 -14.17
CA LYS A 41 -5.48 22.75 -15.14
C LYS A 41 -4.71 22.35 -16.40
N SER A 42 -3.67 21.51 -16.28
CA SER A 42 -2.96 21.01 -17.46
C SER A 42 -3.76 19.94 -18.23
N PHE A 43 -4.80 19.35 -17.62
CA PHE A 43 -5.65 18.38 -18.30
C PHE A 43 -6.76 19.01 -19.15
N GLU A 44 -7.03 20.32 -19.02
CA GLU A 44 -8.03 21.01 -19.84
C GLU A 44 -7.72 20.93 -21.35
N SER A 45 -6.44 20.84 -21.73
CA SER A 45 -6.04 20.64 -23.13
C SER A 45 -6.41 19.25 -23.67
N GLU A 46 -6.49 18.25 -22.80
CA GLU A 46 -6.83 16.86 -23.15
C GLU A 46 -8.34 16.63 -23.19
N PHE A 47 -9.12 17.50 -22.52
CA PHE A 47 -10.58 17.41 -22.42
C PHE A 47 -11.25 18.72 -22.88
N PRO A 48 -11.27 19.00 -24.20
CA PRO A 48 -11.85 20.24 -24.72
C PRO A 48 -13.32 20.41 -24.29
N GLY A 49 -13.65 21.60 -23.81
CA GLY A 49 -14.98 21.92 -23.28
C GLY A 49 -15.23 21.43 -21.84
N ARG A 50 -14.23 20.87 -21.16
CA ARG A 50 -14.26 20.56 -19.72
C ARG A 50 -13.31 21.48 -18.96
N ALA A 51 -13.85 22.24 -18.01
CA ALA A 51 -13.03 23.00 -17.07
C ALA A 51 -12.36 22.06 -16.04
N ALA A 52 -11.23 22.48 -15.48
CA ALA A 52 -10.48 21.75 -14.44
C ALA A 52 -11.36 21.35 -13.25
N SER A 53 -12.35 22.18 -12.88
CA SER A 53 -13.32 21.88 -11.82
C SER A 53 -14.21 20.68 -12.19
N CYS A 54 -14.67 20.58 -13.44
CA CYS A 54 -15.43 19.44 -13.94
C CYS A 54 -14.59 18.17 -14.00
N ILE A 55 -13.32 18.30 -14.40
CA ILE A 55 -12.36 17.18 -14.47
C ILE A 55 -12.10 16.63 -13.06
N LYS A 56 -11.79 17.51 -12.10
CA LYS A 56 -11.59 17.15 -10.70
C LYS A 56 -12.81 16.47 -10.11
N SER A 57 -14.00 17.08 -10.25
CA SER A 57 -15.24 16.52 -9.70
C SER A 57 -15.60 15.16 -10.30
N HIS A 58 -15.39 14.97 -11.61
CA HIS A 58 -15.60 13.67 -12.24
C HIS A 58 -14.64 12.60 -11.70
N TYR A 59 -13.36 12.96 -11.56
CA TYR A 59 -12.37 12.07 -10.95
C TYR A 59 -12.78 11.65 -9.53
N GLU A 60 -13.11 12.63 -8.67
CA GLU A 60 -13.52 12.38 -7.28
C GLU A 60 -14.77 11.51 -7.17
N THR A 61 -15.76 11.70 -8.06
CA THR A 61 -16.97 10.86 -8.07
C THR A 61 -16.65 9.42 -8.45
N ARG A 62 -15.65 9.20 -9.31
CA ARG A 62 -15.32 7.89 -9.87
C ARG A 62 -14.33 7.10 -9.02
N THR A 63 -13.41 7.78 -8.34
CA THR A 63 -12.43 7.17 -7.45
C THR A 63 -12.87 7.24 -5.98
N GLY A 64 -13.91 8.03 -5.68
CA GLY A 64 -14.26 8.44 -4.33
C GLY A 64 -13.28 9.51 -3.83
N SER A 65 -13.74 10.44 -3.00
CA SER A 65 -12.92 11.52 -2.39
C SER A 65 -11.70 11.02 -1.59
N SER A 66 -11.55 9.69 -1.47
CA SER A 66 -10.62 8.96 -0.64
C SER A 66 -9.48 8.27 -1.41
N GLN A 67 -9.47 8.28 -2.76
CA GLN A 67 -8.44 7.58 -3.55
C GLN A 67 -7.20 8.46 -3.79
N LEU A 68 -6.13 7.99 -3.15
CA LEU A 68 -4.71 8.29 -3.22
C LEU A 68 -4.21 8.73 -4.61
N ILE A 69 -3.73 9.97 -4.70
CA ILE A 69 -3.03 10.45 -5.91
C ILE A 69 -1.53 10.29 -5.71
N LEU A 70 -1.10 9.03 -5.61
CA LEU A 70 0.29 8.65 -5.79
C LEU A 70 0.46 8.21 -7.25
N THR A 71 1.46 8.76 -7.94
CA THR A 71 1.80 8.32 -9.30
C THR A 71 2.37 6.90 -9.29
N ALA A 72 2.46 6.27 -10.46
CA ALA A 72 3.12 4.97 -10.58
C ALA A 72 4.56 5.01 -10.03
N GLU A 73 5.32 6.04 -10.41
CA GLU A 73 6.69 6.26 -9.94
C GLU A 73 6.76 6.46 -8.41
N GLU A 74 5.85 7.25 -7.84
CA GLU A 74 5.79 7.48 -6.40
C GLU A 74 5.44 6.20 -5.63
N LYS A 75 4.56 5.37 -6.19
CA LYS A 75 4.24 4.05 -5.63
C LYS A 75 5.43 3.11 -5.67
N GLU A 76 6.20 3.10 -6.76
CA GLU A 76 7.41 2.28 -6.89
C GLU A 76 8.48 2.68 -5.88
N ILE A 77 8.71 3.99 -5.71
CA ILE A 77 9.63 4.51 -4.70
C ILE A 77 9.16 4.12 -3.29
N LEU A 78 7.88 4.35 -2.96
CA LEU A 78 7.33 3.95 -1.66
C LEU A 78 7.45 2.44 -1.43
N THR A 79 7.16 1.62 -2.43
CA THR A 79 7.25 0.16 -2.30
C THR A 79 8.69 -0.27 -2.02
N ARG A 80 9.67 0.28 -2.76
CA ARG A 80 11.09 0.00 -2.54
C ARG A 80 11.57 0.41 -1.14
N GLU A 81 11.20 1.61 -0.69
CA GLU A 81 11.57 2.10 0.65
C GLU A 81 10.90 1.27 1.76
N ILE A 82 9.65 0.84 1.56
CA ILE A 82 8.94 -0.01 2.52
C ILE A 82 9.51 -1.43 2.56
N GLU A 83 9.98 -1.96 1.44
CA GLU A 83 10.63 -3.27 1.36
C GLU A 83 12.01 -3.29 2.03
N SER A 84 12.72 -2.16 2.06
CA SER A 84 14.03 -2.05 2.73
C SER A 84 13.94 -1.81 4.24
N MET A 85 12.82 -1.28 4.74
CA MET A 85 12.56 -1.06 6.17
C MET A 85 12.27 -2.38 6.90
N ARG A 86 12.77 -2.53 8.13
CA ARG A 86 12.36 -3.62 9.03
C ARG A 86 11.01 -3.27 9.65
N ASP A 87 10.21 -4.29 9.97
CA ASP A 87 8.87 -4.09 10.51
C ASP A 87 8.86 -3.37 11.88
N ASP A 88 9.96 -3.42 12.64
CA ASP A 88 10.13 -2.76 13.94
C ASP A 88 10.77 -1.36 13.84
N ASP A 89 11.18 -0.92 12.65
CA ASP A 89 11.82 0.39 12.48
C ASP A 89 10.76 1.52 12.55
N GLU A 90 11.09 2.60 13.25
CA GLU A 90 10.25 3.81 13.27
C GLU A 90 10.28 4.50 11.90
N VAL A 91 9.11 4.65 11.28
CA VAL A 91 8.99 5.23 9.94
C VAL A 91 9.05 6.76 10.00
N ASP A 92 10.13 7.34 9.46
CA ASP A 92 10.22 8.78 9.24
C ASP A 92 9.40 9.20 7.99
N TRP A 93 8.15 9.62 8.26
CA TRP A 93 7.22 10.10 7.24
C TRP A 93 7.71 11.33 6.46
N LYS A 94 8.56 12.16 7.06
CA LYS A 94 9.12 13.34 6.38
C LYS A 94 10.24 12.94 5.43
N MET A 95 11.06 11.97 5.82
CA MET A 95 12.06 11.38 4.94
C MET A 95 11.42 10.70 3.73
N LEU A 96 10.38 9.89 3.95
CA LEU A 96 9.59 9.28 2.87
C LEU A 96 8.89 10.32 1.98
N GLN A 97 8.40 11.42 2.54
CA GLN A 97 7.82 12.49 1.73
C GLN A 97 8.88 13.20 0.86
N LYS A 98 10.10 13.36 1.37
CA LYS A 98 11.20 14.02 0.66
C LYS A 98 11.76 13.16 -0.47
N SER A 99 11.74 11.83 -0.35
CA SER A 99 12.13 10.94 -1.44
C SER A 99 11.14 10.94 -2.61
N LEU A 100 9.91 11.43 -2.38
CA LEU A 100 8.84 11.55 -3.39
C LEU A 100 8.77 12.91 -4.10
N LEU A 101 9.84 13.70 -4.03
CA LEU A 101 9.95 14.96 -4.79
C LEU A 101 10.00 14.69 -6.31
N PRO A 102 9.41 15.57 -7.15
CA PRO A 102 9.15 16.99 -6.92
C PRO A 102 7.75 17.37 -6.41
N SER A 103 6.82 16.42 -6.23
CA SER A 103 5.47 16.73 -5.74
C SER A 103 5.39 16.60 -4.22
N ILE A 104 5.07 17.69 -3.51
CA ILE A 104 4.79 17.61 -2.07
C ILE A 104 3.46 16.89 -1.87
N ARG A 105 3.51 15.56 -1.71
CA ARG A 105 2.34 14.73 -1.39
C ARG A 105 1.95 14.90 0.07
N SER A 106 0.67 14.71 0.41
CA SER A 106 0.27 14.74 1.81
C SER A 106 0.82 13.52 2.53
N ILE A 107 1.39 13.72 3.72
CA ILE A 107 1.83 12.62 4.59
C ILE A 107 0.69 11.62 4.83
N THR A 108 -0.56 12.10 4.88
CA THR A 108 -1.75 11.26 5.00
C THR A 108 -1.89 10.25 3.85
N ALA A 109 -1.58 10.65 2.61
CA ALA A 109 -1.63 9.74 1.47
C ALA A 109 -0.53 8.67 1.56
N ILE A 110 0.68 9.07 1.95
CA ILE A 110 1.81 8.16 2.17
C ILE A 110 1.45 7.14 3.25
N LYS A 111 0.96 7.60 4.40
CA LYS A 111 0.50 6.73 5.51
C LYS A 111 -0.55 5.73 5.07
N LYS A 112 -1.57 6.18 4.34
CA LYS A 112 -2.66 5.31 3.90
C LYS A 112 -2.19 4.25 2.90
N TYR A 113 -1.27 4.59 2.00
CA TYR A 113 -0.65 3.62 1.10
C TYR A 113 0.24 2.63 1.86
N TYR A 114 1.08 3.13 2.77
CA TYR A 114 1.94 2.34 3.65
C TYR A 114 1.14 1.31 4.45
N TYR A 115 0.13 1.73 5.21
CA TYR A 115 -0.68 0.80 6.00
C TYR A 115 -1.46 -0.18 5.12
N GLY A 116 -1.91 0.25 3.93
CA GLY A 116 -2.56 -0.64 2.97
C GLY A 116 -1.63 -1.74 2.44
N LEU A 117 -0.36 -1.43 2.19
CA LEU A 117 0.66 -2.40 1.80
C LEU A 117 1.07 -3.30 2.97
N ASN A 118 1.30 -2.73 4.15
CA ASN A 118 1.67 -3.50 5.33
C ASN A 118 0.57 -4.45 5.78
N VAL A 119 -0.71 -4.07 5.67
CA VAL A 119 -1.81 -5.01 5.93
C VAL A 119 -1.77 -6.21 4.98
N LYS A 120 -1.41 -6.01 3.71
CA LYS A 120 -1.21 -7.13 2.77
C LYS A 120 -0.03 -8.02 3.19
N ARG A 121 1.14 -7.41 3.46
CA ARG A 121 2.33 -8.12 3.97
C ARG A 121 2.02 -8.90 5.25
N HIS A 122 1.26 -8.30 6.17
CA HIS A 122 0.99 -8.92 7.46
C HIS A 122 -0.11 -9.98 7.45
N TYR A 123 -1.00 -9.97 6.44
CA TYR A 123 -2.14 -10.88 6.35
C TYR A 123 -1.97 -11.99 5.29
N GLU A 124 -0.85 -12.04 4.58
CA GLU A 124 -0.57 -13.12 3.63
C GLU A 124 -0.58 -14.48 4.34
N ARG A 125 -1.28 -15.45 3.73
CA ARG A 125 -1.48 -16.79 4.29
C ARG A 125 -0.13 -17.49 4.37
N TRP A 126 0.22 -18.01 5.54
CA TRP A 126 1.46 -18.75 5.75
C TRP A 126 1.55 -19.93 4.78
N THR A 127 2.62 -19.97 3.99
CA THR A 127 2.92 -21.14 3.15
C THR A 127 3.57 -22.25 3.97
N GLU A 128 3.59 -23.47 3.45
CA GLU A 128 4.21 -24.59 4.15
C GLU A 128 5.73 -24.42 4.27
N GLU A 129 6.36 -23.81 3.27
CA GLU A 129 7.78 -23.46 3.27
C GLU A 129 8.12 -22.46 4.37
N GLU A 130 7.32 -21.39 4.52
CA GLU A 130 7.50 -20.39 5.58
C GLU A 130 7.32 -21.02 6.97
N VAL A 131 6.36 -21.91 7.12
CA VAL A 131 6.12 -22.63 8.38
C VAL A 131 7.28 -23.58 8.69
N ASN A 132 7.84 -24.25 7.69
CA ASN A 132 9.00 -25.12 7.87
C ASN A 132 10.25 -24.32 8.21
N GLN A 133 10.47 -23.18 7.56
CA GLN A 133 11.55 -22.25 7.90
C GLN A 133 11.41 -21.74 9.33
N LEU A 134 10.20 -21.34 9.74
CA LEU A 134 9.90 -20.95 11.12
C LEU A 134 10.25 -22.06 12.12
N ARG A 135 9.91 -23.32 11.82
CA ARG A 135 10.25 -24.46 12.69
C ARG A 135 11.76 -24.66 12.84
N ILE A 136 12.51 -24.52 11.75
CA ILE A 136 13.97 -24.64 11.76
C ILE A 136 14.58 -23.52 12.61
N LEU A 137 14.12 -22.28 12.41
CA LEU A 137 14.64 -21.11 13.11
C LEU A 137 14.29 -21.12 14.60
N VAL A 138 13.07 -21.52 14.97
CA VAL A 138 12.69 -21.68 16.38
C VAL A 138 13.46 -22.83 17.04
N LYS A 139 13.81 -23.89 16.30
CA LYS A 139 14.71 -24.94 16.82
C LYS A 139 16.14 -24.44 17.02
N LYS A 140 16.60 -23.50 16.19
CA LYS A 140 17.96 -22.91 16.24
C LYS A 140 18.10 -21.85 17.34
N TYR A 141 17.14 -20.93 17.45
CA TYR A 141 17.20 -19.76 18.33
C TYR A 141 16.30 -19.85 19.57
N GLY A 142 15.38 -20.80 19.61
CA GLY A 142 14.40 -20.95 20.69
C GLY A 142 13.23 -19.96 20.60
N THR A 143 12.35 -20.00 21.60
CA THR A 143 11.12 -19.18 21.69
C THR A 143 11.30 -17.90 22.50
N LYS A 144 12.53 -17.61 22.96
CA LYS A 144 12.86 -16.43 23.78
C LYS A 144 13.51 -15.30 22.97
N SER A 145 14.01 -15.59 21.77
CA SER A 145 14.77 -14.65 20.93
C SER A 145 14.17 -14.56 19.53
N TRP A 146 12.94 -14.02 19.44
CA TRP A 146 12.22 -13.88 18.17
C TRP A 146 12.92 -12.90 17.20
N ASP A 147 13.71 -11.96 17.71
CA ASP A 147 14.48 -11.03 16.88
C ASP A 147 15.51 -11.76 16.00
N GLU A 148 16.14 -12.80 16.51
CA GLU A 148 17.08 -13.63 15.72
C GLU A 148 16.34 -14.48 14.68
N VAL A 149 15.12 -14.91 14.99
CA VAL A 149 14.25 -15.63 14.03
C VAL A 149 13.86 -14.71 12.88
N VAL A 150 13.54 -13.44 13.16
CA VAL A 150 13.13 -12.46 12.14
C VAL A 150 14.29 -12.02 11.26
N LYS A 151 15.52 -11.97 11.77
CA LYS A 151 16.70 -11.68 10.94
C LYS A 151 16.86 -12.65 9.77
N GLU A 152 16.44 -13.90 9.95
CA GLU A 152 16.50 -14.94 8.91
C GLU A 152 15.15 -15.20 8.21
N MET A 153 14.01 -14.81 8.80
CA MET A 153 12.70 -14.87 8.15
C MET A 153 12.50 -13.69 7.19
N LYS A 154 12.12 -13.97 5.95
CA LYS A 154 11.80 -12.92 4.98
C LYS A 154 10.32 -12.53 5.10
N GLY A 155 10.05 -11.23 5.27
CA GLY A 155 8.69 -10.67 5.17
C GLY A 155 7.72 -11.01 6.31
N ARG A 156 8.20 -11.56 7.43
CA ARG A 156 7.38 -11.85 8.62
C ARG A 156 7.98 -11.21 9.86
N SER A 157 7.16 -10.49 10.63
CA SER A 157 7.58 -9.84 11.87
C SER A 157 7.69 -10.83 13.04
N SER A 158 8.35 -10.39 14.12
CA SER A 158 8.56 -11.16 15.35
C SER A 158 7.24 -11.62 15.95
N ILE A 159 6.26 -10.71 15.98
CA ILE A 159 4.91 -10.93 16.47
C ILE A 159 4.18 -11.99 15.61
N GLN A 160 4.31 -11.93 14.28
CA GLN A 160 3.68 -12.91 13.39
C GLN A 160 4.26 -14.31 13.55
N CYS A 161 5.59 -14.41 13.60
CA CYS A 161 6.31 -15.66 13.84
C CYS A 161 5.90 -16.30 15.17
N GLN A 162 5.83 -15.49 16.23
CA GLN A 162 5.41 -15.92 17.54
C GLN A 162 3.94 -16.41 17.54
N ALA A 163 3.02 -15.61 16.99
CA ALA A 163 1.60 -15.96 16.91
C ALA A 163 1.38 -17.26 16.11
N LYS A 164 2.07 -17.41 14.98
CA LYS A 164 2.00 -18.62 14.15
C LYS A 164 2.56 -19.84 14.88
N TRP A 165 3.71 -19.70 15.54
CA TRP A 165 4.30 -20.79 16.31
C TRP A 165 3.36 -21.29 17.41
N PHE A 166 2.78 -20.38 18.21
CA PHE A 166 1.83 -20.75 19.25
C PHE A 166 0.56 -21.39 18.69
N TYR A 167 0.04 -20.91 17.55
CA TYR A 167 -1.10 -21.52 16.89
C TYR A 167 -0.80 -22.95 16.42
N GLU A 168 0.37 -23.17 15.80
CA GLU A 168 0.84 -24.50 15.37
C GLU A 168 1.05 -25.45 16.57
N SER A 169 1.65 -24.96 17.67
CA SER A 169 1.82 -25.72 18.91
C SER A 169 0.48 -26.06 19.55
N ASN A 170 -0.48 -25.13 19.57
CA ASN A 170 -1.81 -25.33 20.14
C ASN A 170 -2.66 -26.30 19.30
N ILE A 171 -2.55 -26.29 17.97
CA ILE A 171 -3.21 -27.29 17.11
C ILE A 171 -2.72 -28.70 17.41
N LYS A 172 -1.41 -28.87 17.63
CA LYS A 172 -0.82 -30.17 17.99
C LYS A 172 -1.24 -30.64 19.38
N ASN A 173 -1.67 -29.72 20.25
CA ASN A 173 -2.13 -29.98 21.62
C ASN A 173 -3.66 -30.13 21.78
N LYS A 174 -4.40 -30.41 20.69
CA LYS A 174 -5.88 -30.57 20.63
C LYS A 174 -6.48 -31.73 21.48
N GLY A 175 -5.89 -32.06 22.61
CA GLY A 175 -6.44 -32.94 23.65
C GLY A 175 -6.27 -32.43 25.09
N LYS A 176 -5.58 -31.30 25.34
CA LYS A 176 -5.44 -30.73 26.69
C LYS A 176 -5.77 -29.23 26.63
N ARG A 177 -6.96 -28.85 27.11
CA ARG A 177 -7.31 -27.44 27.31
C ARG A 177 -6.37 -26.86 28.35
N VAL A 178 -5.59 -25.84 27.98
CA VAL A 178 -4.90 -24.97 28.94
C VAL A 178 -5.22 -23.53 28.57
N PRO A 179 -5.68 -22.67 29.51
CA PRO A 179 -6.02 -21.29 29.22
C PRO A 179 -4.82 -20.49 28.73
N LEU A 180 -5.06 -19.57 27.77
CA LEU A 180 -4.07 -18.82 27.00
C LEU A 180 -3.06 -17.98 27.81
N PHE A 181 -3.25 -17.83 29.13
CA PHE A 181 -2.40 -17.02 30.00
C PHE A 181 -1.38 -17.82 30.83
N ALA A 182 -1.40 -19.17 30.79
CA ALA A 182 -0.62 -20.00 31.72
C ALA A 182 0.77 -20.44 31.23
N VAL A 183 1.26 -19.98 30.08
CA VAL A 183 2.53 -20.48 29.51
C VAL A 183 3.78 -19.69 29.97
N ASN A 184 3.60 -18.58 30.69
CA ASN A 184 4.73 -17.69 31.03
C ASN A 184 5.53 -18.03 32.30
N GLU A 185 5.22 -19.09 33.06
CA GLU A 185 5.96 -19.37 34.32
C GLU A 185 6.66 -20.73 34.43
N THR A 186 6.43 -21.71 33.56
CA THR A 186 6.90 -23.09 33.85
C THR A 186 8.12 -23.60 33.06
N LEU A 187 8.82 -22.75 32.31
CA LEU A 187 10.05 -23.14 31.59
C LEU A 187 11.29 -22.31 31.97
N CYS A 188 11.30 -21.74 33.18
CA CYS A 188 12.46 -21.03 33.75
C CYS A 188 13.02 -21.66 35.03
N ASN A 189 12.66 -22.88 35.42
CA ASN A 189 13.32 -23.55 36.54
C ASN A 189 13.53 -25.04 36.26
N VAL A 190 14.69 -25.36 35.67
CA VAL A 190 15.51 -26.48 36.14
C VAL A 190 16.96 -25.96 36.12
N LYS A 191 17.59 -26.06 37.29
CA LYS A 191 18.95 -25.63 37.62
C LYS A 191 20.01 -26.27 36.73
#